data_AF-A0AAW7AB09-F1
#
_entry.id   AF-A0AAW7AB09-F1
#
_cell.length_a   1.000
_cell.length_b   1.000
_cell.length_c   1.000
_cell.angle_alpha   90.00
_cell.angle_beta   90.00
_cell.angle_gamma   90.00
#
_symmetry.space_group_name_H-M   'P 1'
#
loop_
_entity.id
_entity.type
_entity.pdbx_description
1 polymer ?
#
loop_
_entity_poly.entity_id
_entity_poly.type
_entity_poly.pdbx_seq_one_letter_code
_entity_poly.pdbx_strand_id
1 'polypeptide(L)'
;MINKTELVDCYKSVLLTLIDSRIDELKFYVSQKAFSHMTISVAFWHYDMHWNIWNKDGLDFVQHNQVSHGEFIILSDFERGNKNVSKLRDIMESWEEEELSGDEDEDIKLLIRIAHESLALAIESDEIKPLFLDILKENPSFEEASFNSMVRIEDEEGMFDVNFLDFLKK
;
A
#
# COMPACT_ATOMS: atom_id res chain seq x y z
N MET A 1 6.57 -11.72 19.19
CA MET A 1 6.72 -12.53 17.93
C MET A 1 5.55 -12.22 17.02
N ILE A 2 5.85 -11.55 15.91
CA ILE A 2 4.83 -11.02 15.00
C ILE A 2 4.10 -12.16 14.29
N ASN A 3 2.79 -12.25 14.49
CA ASN A 3 1.94 -13.22 13.82
C ASN A 3 1.66 -12.75 12.38
N LYS A 4 2.46 -13.23 11.43
CA LYS A 4 2.36 -12.84 10.02
C LYS A 4 0.97 -13.08 9.43
N THR A 5 0.29 -14.17 9.78
CA THR A 5 -1.06 -14.47 9.30
C THR A 5 -2.07 -13.44 9.81
N GLU A 6 -2.01 -13.11 11.10
CA GLU A 6 -2.89 -12.09 11.67
C GLU A 6 -2.65 -10.71 11.05
N LEU A 7 -1.38 -10.37 10.79
CA LEU A 7 -1.03 -9.11 10.13
C LEU A 7 -1.57 -9.05 8.69
N VAL A 8 -1.48 -10.14 7.93
CA VAL A 8 -2.09 -10.25 6.58
C VAL A 8 -3.59 -10.02 6.63
N ASP A 9 -4.31 -10.68 7.56
CA ASP A 9 -5.77 -10.53 7.66
C ASP A 9 -6.18 -9.12 8.14
N CYS A 10 -5.37 -8.50 8.99
CA CYS A 10 -5.54 -7.11 9.39
C CYS A 10 -5.37 -6.17 8.19
N TYR A 11 -4.29 -6.35 7.41
CA TYR A 11 -4.07 -5.60 6.18
C TYR A 11 -5.25 -5.75 5.22
N LYS A 12 -5.72 -6.96 4.91
CA LYS A 12 -6.90 -7.13 4.04
C LYS A 12 -8.09 -6.30 4.52
N SER A 13 -8.40 -6.34 5.81
CA SER A 13 -9.53 -5.62 6.41
C SER A 13 -9.38 -4.09 6.31
N VAL A 14 -8.15 -3.60 6.46
CA VAL A 14 -7.80 -2.18 6.29
C VAL A 14 -7.86 -1.78 4.82
N LEU A 15 -7.26 -2.56 3.93
CA LEU A 15 -7.25 -2.32 2.48
C LEU A 15 -8.69 -2.22 1.94
N LEU A 16 -9.60 -3.11 2.35
CA LEU A 16 -11.02 -3.03 2.01
C LEU A 16 -11.64 -1.70 2.42
N THR A 17 -11.37 -1.26 3.65
CA THR A 17 -11.89 0.03 4.16
C THR A 17 -11.37 1.19 3.34
N LEU A 18 -10.05 1.24 3.13
CA LEU A 18 -9.37 2.37 2.50
C LEU A 18 -9.74 2.50 1.03
N ILE A 19 -9.83 1.37 0.32
CA ILE A 19 -10.32 1.33 -1.06
C ILE A 19 -11.75 1.87 -1.11
N ASP A 20 -12.66 1.39 -0.27
CA ASP A 20 -14.05 1.87 -0.22
C ASP A 20 -14.14 3.37 0.08
N SER A 21 -13.28 3.86 0.99
CA SER A 21 -13.28 5.27 1.43
C SER A 21 -12.69 6.25 0.40
N ARG A 22 -11.91 5.77 -0.57
CA ARG A 22 -11.21 6.58 -1.58
C ARG A 22 -11.50 6.14 -3.02
N ILE A 23 -12.53 5.33 -3.21
CA ILE A 23 -12.79 4.70 -4.51
C ILE A 23 -13.05 5.73 -5.61
N ASP A 24 -13.79 6.80 -5.32
CA ASP A 24 -14.13 7.82 -6.30
C ASP A 24 -12.89 8.61 -6.74
N GLU A 25 -12.00 8.94 -5.81
CA GLU A 25 -10.74 9.62 -6.12
C GLU A 25 -9.76 8.69 -6.85
N LEU A 26 -9.71 7.40 -6.50
CA LEU A 26 -8.93 6.41 -7.26
C LEU A 26 -9.43 6.33 -8.71
N LYS A 27 -10.74 6.25 -8.91
CA LYS A 27 -11.35 6.25 -10.25
C LYS A 27 -11.07 7.55 -11.01
N PHE A 28 -11.09 8.69 -10.33
CA PHE A 28 -10.69 9.96 -10.93
C PHE A 28 -9.27 9.86 -11.51
N TYR A 29 -8.29 9.37 -10.75
CA TYR A 29 -6.91 9.22 -11.23
C TYR A 29 -6.79 8.17 -12.35
N VAL A 30 -7.43 7.01 -12.19
CA VAL A 30 -7.39 5.93 -13.18
C VAL A 30 -8.02 6.33 -14.52
N SER A 31 -9.07 7.13 -14.52
CA SER A 31 -9.78 7.53 -15.76
C SER A 31 -8.99 8.49 -16.66
N GLN A 32 -7.85 9.00 -16.19
CA GLN A 32 -7.09 10.01 -16.92
C GLN A 32 -6.26 9.41 -18.06
N LYS A 33 -5.94 10.25 -19.06
CA LYS A 33 -5.04 9.86 -20.16
C LYS A 33 -3.62 9.53 -19.68
N ALA A 34 -3.20 10.10 -18.55
CA ALA A 34 -1.91 9.86 -17.93
C ALA A 34 -1.82 8.51 -17.20
N PHE A 35 -2.88 7.70 -17.21
CA PHE A 35 -2.92 6.41 -16.51
C PHE A 35 -1.74 5.49 -16.81
N SER A 36 -1.29 5.38 -18.08
CA SER A 36 -0.12 4.56 -18.45
C SER A 36 1.19 5.05 -17.82
N HIS A 37 1.21 6.29 -17.33
CA HIS A 37 2.32 6.94 -16.65
C HIS A 37 2.07 7.05 -15.14
N MET A 38 1.20 6.22 -14.58
CA MET A 38 0.86 6.25 -13.15
C MET A 38 1.41 5.03 -12.42
N THR A 39 1.72 5.21 -11.14
CA THR A 39 1.98 4.15 -10.16
C THR A 39 1.15 4.43 -8.91
N ILE A 40 0.49 3.41 -8.37
CA ILE A 40 -0.03 3.41 -7.00
C ILE A 40 1.03 2.71 -6.14
N SER A 41 1.71 3.45 -5.28
CA SER A 41 2.68 2.92 -4.33
C SER A 41 2.06 2.82 -2.95
N VAL A 42 2.29 1.71 -2.26
CA VAL A 42 1.95 1.52 -0.86
C VAL A 42 3.24 1.30 -0.07
N ALA A 43 3.51 2.18 0.87
CA ALA A 43 4.72 2.17 1.67
C ALA A 43 4.37 2.05 3.17
N PHE A 44 5.27 1.43 3.93
CA PHE A 44 5.26 1.50 5.38
C PHE A 44 6.39 2.43 5.83
N TRP A 45 6.05 3.47 6.57
CA TRP A 45 6.99 4.48 7.03
C TRP A 45 6.58 5.02 8.40
N HIS A 46 7.53 5.21 9.31
CA HIS A 46 7.29 5.69 10.68
C HIS A 46 6.11 5.00 11.39
N TYR A 47 6.08 3.67 11.31
CA TYR A 47 5.03 2.84 11.90
C TYR A 47 3.62 3.11 11.33
N ASP A 48 3.52 3.78 10.18
CA ASP A 48 2.28 4.05 9.46
C ASP A 48 2.30 3.47 8.04
N MET A 49 1.12 3.43 7.42
CA MET A 49 0.97 3.02 6.02
C MET A 49 0.55 4.22 5.16
N HIS A 50 1.30 4.45 4.08
CA HIS A 50 1.09 5.52 3.12
C HIS A 50 0.74 4.96 1.76
N TRP A 51 -0.29 5.51 1.11
CA TRP A 51 -0.55 5.28 -0.30
C TRP A 51 -0.29 6.55 -1.07
N ASN A 52 0.48 6.41 -2.14
CA ASN A 52 0.88 7.50 -3.00
C ASN A 52 0.58 7.15 -4.46
N ILE A 53 0.23 8.15 -5.24
CA ILE A 53 0.01 8.06 -6.68
C ILE A 53 1.08 8.91 -7.35
N TRP A 54 1.99 8.24 -8.07
CA TRP A 54 3.18 8.85 -8.67
C TRP A 54 3.08 8.91 -10.19
N ASN A 55 3.59 10.00 -10.75
CA ASN A 55 3.85 10.10 -12.18
C ASN A 55 5.14 9.35 -12.54
N LYS A 56 5.10 8.61 -13.64
CA LYS A 56 6.24 8.11 -14.40
C LYS A 56 6.55 9.11 -15.51
N ASP A 57 7.75 9.02 -16.06
CA ASP A 57 8.13 9.83 -17.22
C ASP A 57 7.11 9.74 -18.36
N GLY A 58 6.70 10.89 -18.89
CA GLY A 58 5.95 11.00 -20.14
C GLY A 58 4.75 11.95 -20.07
N LEU A 59 3.80 11.71 -19.17
CA LEU A 59 2.61 12.54 -19.03
C LEU A 59 2.16 12.60 -17.57
N ASP A 60 2.04 13.82 -17.06
CA ASP A 60 1.53 14.03 -15.70
C ASP A 60 0.00 13.94 -15.67
N PHE A 61 -0.54 13.28 -14.65
CA PHE A 61 -1.97 13.38 -14.34
C PHE A 61 -2.33 14.76 -13.78
N VAL A 62 -3.60 15.11 -13.91
CA VAL A 62 -4.20 16.25 -13.23
C VAL A 62 -4.52 15.85 -11.79
N GLN A 63 -4.07 16.66 -10.83
CA GLN A 63 -4.34 16.43 -9.42
C GLN A 63 -5.83 16.58 -9.08
N HIS A 64 -6.35 15.74 -8.17
CA HIS A 64 -7.70 15.87 -7.64
C HIS A 64 -7.82 17.16 -6.80
N ASN A 65 -8.94 17.86 -6.90
CA ASN A 65 -9.12 19.17 -6.27
C ASN A 65 -9.17 19.13 -4.73
N GLN A 66 -9.41 17.96 -4.14
CA GLN A 66 -9.58 17.78 -2.70
C GLN A 66 -8.56 16.83 -2.06
N VAL A 67 -7.84 16.05 -2.86
CA VAL A 67 -6.98 14.97 -2.34
C VAL A 67 -5.61 15.03 -3.01
N SER A 68 -4.56 15.03 -2.20
CA SER A 68 -3.17 15.00 -2.66
C SER A 68 -2.87 13.65 -3.31
N HIS A 69 -2.05 13.63 -4.36
CA HIS A 69 -1.58 12.38 -4.93
C HIS A 69 -0.35 11.83 -4.17
N GLY A 70 0.48 12.69 -3.58
CA GLY A 70 1.70 12.31 -2.84
C GLY A 70 1.49 12.00 -1.37
N GLU A 71 0.25 12.18 -0.88
CA GLU A 71 -0.24 11.77 0.44
C GLU A 71 -1.71 11.34 0.25
N PHE A 72 -1.92 10.37 -0.64
CA PHE A 72 -3.26 10.02 -1.09
C PHE A 72 -4.07 9.32 0.01
N ILE A 73 -3.41 8.41 0.74
CA ILE A 73 -3.89 7.84 1.99
C ILE A 73 -2.75 7.87 2.99
N ILE A 74 -2.99 8.45 4.15
CA ILE A 74 -2.18 8.26 5.36
C ILE A 74 -3.08 7.48 6.30
N LEU A 75 -2.66 6.27 6.70
CA LEU A 75 -3.52 5.34 7.45
C LEU A 75 -4.04 5.97 8.76
N SER A 76 -3.21 6.74 9.47
CA SER A 76 -3.61 7.45 10.69
C SER A 76 -4.79 8.42 10.52
N ASP A 77 -4.99 9.02 9.34
CA ASP A 77 -6.14 9.90 9.07
C ASP A 77 -7.49 9.15 9.12
N PHE A 78 -7.47 7.81 9.01
CA PHE A 78 -8.65 6.95 8.97
C PHE A 78 -8.93 6.21 10.29
N GLU A 79 -8.12 6.43 11.34
CA GLU A 79 -8.25 5.73 12.62
C GLU A 79 -9.60 5.97 13.29
N ARG A 80 -10.07 7.23 13.25
CA ARG A 80 -11.24 7.63 14.02
C ARG A 80 -12.50 6.94 13.53
N GLY A 81 -12.98 5.98 14.32
CA GLY A 81 -14.19 5.23 14.04
C GLY A 81 -13.96 3.99 13.16
N ASN A 82 -12.71 3.65 12.85
CA ASN A 82 -12.38 2.44 12.11
C ASN A 82 -11.55 1.46 12.95
N LYS A 83 -12.24 0.46 13.50
CA LYS A 83 -11.62 -0.57 14.36
C LYS A 83 -10.49 -1.36 13.68
N ASN A 84 -10.53 -1.53 12.36
CA ASN A 84 -9.51 -2.32 11.65
C ASN A 84 -8.24 -1.48 11.49
N VAL A 85 -8.40 -0.19 11.18
CA VAL A 85 -7.29 0.77 11.12
C VAL A 85 -6.67 0.92 12.50
N SER A 86 -7.46 1.14 13.55
CA SER A 86 -6.94 1.21 14.94
C SER A 86 -6.19 -0.06 15.32
N LYS A 87 -6.73 -1.24 14.99
CA LYS A 87 -6.04 -2.51 15.27
C LYS A 87 -4.68 -2.61 14.55
N LEU A 88 -4.59 -2.20 13.29
CA LEU A 88 -3.33 -2.24 12.54
C LEU A 88 -2.30 -1.30 13.15
N ARG A 89 -2.74 -0.10 13.55
CA ARG A 89 -1.93 0.89 14.26
C ARG A 89 -1.41 0.36 15.59
N ASP A 90 -2.28 -0.24 16.41
CA ASP A 90 -1.90 -0.86 17.68
C ASP A 90 -0.80 -1.94 17.47
N ILE A 91 -0.89 -2.72 16.38
CA ILE A 91 0.14 -3.72 16.03
C ILE A 91 1.45 -3.05 15.65
N MET A 92 1.41 -2.03 14.79
CA MET A 92 2.62 -1.33 14.33
C MET A 92 3.31 -0.57 15.46
N GLU A 93 2.55 0.11 16.32
CA GLU A 93 3.07 0.82 17.50
C GLU A 93 3.66 -0.14 18.53
N SER A 94 3.09 -1.34 18.70
CA SER A 94 3.67 -2.34 19.59
C SER A 94 5.08 -2.78 19.21
N TRP A 95 5.51 -2.52 17.97
CA TRP A 95 6.88 -2.80 17.52
C TRP A 95 7.89 -1.76 18.02
N GLU A 96 7.47 -0.54 18.35
CA GLU A 96 8.34 0.43 19.05
C GLU A 96 8.63 -0.01 20.49
N GLU A 97 7.68 -0.70 21.12
CA GLU A 97 7.76 -1.16 22.51
C GLU A 97 8.43 -2.54 22.66
N GLU A 98 8.53 -3.34 21.59
CA GLU A 98 9.32 -4.56 21.63
C GLU A 98 10.81 -4.16 21.71
N GLU A 99 11.42 -4.30 22.90
CA GLU A 99 12.89 -4.30 23.04
C GLU A 99 13.44 -5.50 22.26
N LEU A 100 13.65 -5.30 20.96
CA LEU A 100 14.26 -6.30 20.11
C LEU A 100 15.71 -6.49 20.60
N SER A 101 15.99 -7.69 21.08
CA SER A 101 17.20 -8.00 21.85
C SER A 101 18.49 -8.05 21.00
N GLY A 102 18.43 -7.57 19.75
CA GLY A 102 19.45 -7.71 18.71
C GLY A 102 20.15 -6.40 18.36
N ASP A 103 20.69 -6.36 17.14
CA ASP A 103 21.20 -5.14 16.52
C ASP A 103 19.99 -4.34 16.01
N GLU A 104 19.82 -3.12 16.52
CA GLU A 104 18.69 -2.23 16.23
C GLU A 104 18.47 -2.06 14.70
N ASP A 105 19.55 -2.01 13.92
CA ASP A 105 19.48 -1.88 12.46
C ASP A 105 18.95 -3.17 11.78
N GLU A 106 19.33 -4.35 12.29
CA GLU A 106 18.85 -5.64 11.77
C GLU A 106 17.38 -5.88 12.14
N ASP A 107 17.03 -5.46 13.35
CA ASP A 107 15.70 -5.58 13.92
C ASP A 107 14.69 -4.68 13.18
N ILE A 108 15.03 -3.41 12.91
CA ILE A 108 14.21 -2.51 12.08
C ILE A 108 14.03 -3.07 10.67
N LYS A 109 15.11 -3.56 10.03
CA LYS A 109 15.02 -4.19 8.70
C LYS A 109 14.10 -5.40 8.69
N LEU A 110 14.11 -6.21 9.75
CA LEU A 110 13.21 -7.33 9.89
C LEU A 110 11.74 -6.88 9.99
N LEU A 111 11.45 -5.85 10.79
CA LEU A 111 10.10 -5.27 10.92
C LEU A 111 9.59 -4.74 9.58
N ILE A 112 10.39 -3.91 8.89
CA ILE A 112 10.08 -3.37 7.56
C ILE A 112 9.78 -4.51 6.60
N ARG A 113 10.63 -5.54 6.57
CA ARG A 113 10.43 -6.69 5.69
C ARG A 113 9.15 -7.45 6.02
N ILE A 114 8.85 -7.71 7.29
CA ILE A 114 7.62 -8.40 7.71
C ILE A 114 6.39 -7.57 7.32
N ALA A 115 6.41 -6.25 7.55
CA ALA A 115 5.33 -5.34 7.19
C ALA A 115 5.04 -5.40 5.68
N HIS A 116 6.05 -5.17 4.85
CA HIS A 116 5.89 -5.11 3.40
C HIS A 116 5.58 -6.48 2.78
N GLU A 117 6.19 -7.58 3.25
CA GLU A 117 5.84 -8.93 2.78
C GLU A 117 4.40 -9.31 3.14
N SER A 118 3.92 -8.92 4.33
CA SER A 118 2.55 -9.22 4.77
C SER A 118 1.53 -8.39 4.00
N LEU A 119 1.83 -7.12 3.74
CA LEU A 119 1.04 -6.26 2.88
C LEU A 119 0.99 -6.81 1.45
N ALA A 120 2.11 -7.28 0.90
CA ALA A 120 2.17 -7.89 -0.42
C ALA A 120 1.26 -9.11 -0.52
N LEU A 121 1.28 -9.99 0.49
CA LEU A 121 0.39 -11.14 0.56
C LEU A 121 -1.09 -10.73 0.68
N ALA A 122 -1.38 -9.65 1.39
CA ALA A 122 -2.74 -9.13 1.51
C ALA A 122 -3.23 -8.57 0.16
N ILE A 123 -2.43 -7.76 -0.54
CA ILE A 123 -2.76 -7.21 -1.86
C ILE A 123 -2.94 -8.31 -2.91
N GLU A 124 -2.08 -9.34 -2.92
CA GLU A 124 -2.17 -10.47 -3.85
C GLU A 124 -3.29 -11.47 -3.54
N SER A 125 -4.01 -11.30 -2.43
CA SER A 125 -5.09 -12.21 -2.06
C SER A 125 -6.28 -12.15 -3.03
N ASP A 126 -7.04 -13.24 -3.12
CA ASP A 126 -8.26 -13.37 -3.92
C ASP A 126 -9.39 -12.40 -3.50
N GLU A 127 -9.22 -11.69 -2.38
CA GLU A 127 -10.16 -10.69 -1.88
C GLU A 127 -9.79 -9.27 -2.35
N ILE A 128 -8.50 -8.93 -2.32
CA ILE A 128 -8.03 -7.55 -2.57
C ILE A 128 -7.61 -7.35 -4.02
N LYS A 129 -6.88 -8.30 -4.60
CA LYS A 129 -6.37 -8.18 -5.97
C LYS A 129 -7.48 -7.92 -6.99
N PRO A 130 -8.64 -8.61 -6.94
CA PRO A 130 -9.74 -8.32 -7.85
C PRO A 130 -10.25 -6.89 -7.75
N LEU A 131 -10.29 -6.29 -6.55
CA LEU A 131 -10.78 -4.92 -6.35
C LEU A 131 -9.88 -3.91 -7.05
N PHE A 132 -8.56 -4.05 -6.91
CA PHE A 132 -7.64 -3.20 -7.66
C PHE A 132 -7.79 -3.42 -9.17
N LEU A 133 -7.89 -4.68 -9.63
CA LEU A 133 -8.05 -4.98 -11.04
C LEU A 133 -9.34 -4.36 -11.61
N ASP A 134 -10.43 -4.39 -10.86
CA ASP A 134 -11.71 -3.79 -11.26
C ASP A 134 -11.59 -2.28 -11.39
N ILE A 135 -10.92 -1.60 -10.44
CA ILE A 135 -10.64 -0.17 -10.52
C ILE A 135 -9.74 0.15 -11.74
N LEU A 136 -8.64 -0.58 -11.91
CA LEU A 136 -7.68 -0.34 -13.00
C LEU A 136 -8.28 -0.57 -14.39
N LYS A 137 -9.16 -1.56 -14.54
CA LYS A 137 -9.87 -1.89 -15.78
C LYS A 137 -10.87 -0.82 -16.22
N GLU A 138 -11.19 0.17 -15.37
CA GLU A 138 -12.00 1.31 -15.80
C GLU A 138 -11.30 2.15 -16.86
N ASN A 139 -9.97 2.11 -16.93
CA ASN A 139 -9.23 2.70 -18.04
C ASN A 139 -9.08 1.69 -19.20
N PRO A 140 -9.59 1.97 -20.41
CA PRO A 140 -9.46 1.06 -21.55
C PRO A 140 -8.02 0.79 -22.00
N SER A 141 -7.07 1.66 -21.63
CA SER A 141 -5.64 1.48 -21.88
C SER A 141 -4.96 0.55 -20.87
N PHE A 142 -5.69 -0.01 -19.90
CA PHE A 142 -5.21 -1.08 -19.05
C PHE A 142 -5.14 -2.40 -19.84
N GLU A 143 -4.16 -2.50 -20.73
CA GLU A 143 -3.82 -3.69 -21.51
C GLU A 143 -3.10 -4.72 -20.63
N GLU A 144 -3.75 -5.27 -19.58
CA GLU A 144 -3.13 -6.22 -18.62
C GLU A 144 -1.64 -5.91 -18.34
N ALA A 145 -1.30 -4.62 -18.21
CA ALA A 145 0.03 -4.23 -17.74
C ALA A 145 0.23 -5.00 -16.43
N SER A 146 1.40 -5.60 -16.24
CA SER A 146 1.59 -6.49 -15.09
C SER A 146 1.13 -5.73 -13.84
N PHE A 147 0.25 -6.33 -13.05
CA PHE A 147 -0.34 -5.66 -11.89
C PHE A 147 0.73 -4.94 -11.05
N ASN A 148 1.89 -5.59 -10.88
CA ASN A 148 3.10 -5.13 -10.20
C ASN A 148 3.80 -3.91 -10.84
N SER A 149 3.49 -3.55 -12.08
CA SER A 149 3.96 -2.32 -12.73
C SER A 149 3.09 -1.11 -12.39
N MET A 150 1.84 -1.34 -11.96
CA MET A 150 0.87 -0.31 -11.64
C MET A 150 0.67 -0.16 -10.13
N VAL A 151 0.70 -1.26 -9.39
CA VAL A 151 0.69 -1.29 -7.93
C VAL A 151 2.07 -1.73 -7.46
N ARG A 152 2.66 -0.95 -6.57
CA ARG A 152 3.98 -1.21 -6.00
C ARG A 152 3.91 -1.16 -4.50
N ILE A 153 4.68 -2.03 -3.85
CA ILE A 153 4.95 -1.96 -2.43
C ILE A 153 6.43 -1.69 -2.30
N GLU A 154 6.80 -0.51 -1.81
CA GLU A 154 8.17 -0.01 -1.77
C GLU A 154 8.52 0.47 -0.37
N ASP A 155 9.78 0.30 -0.01
CA ASP A 155 10.36 0.90 1.17
C ASP A 155 10.92 2.29 0.81
N GLU A 156 10.21 3.36 1.19
CA GLU A 156 10.56 4.73 0.85
C GLU A 156 11.92 5.17 1.44
N GLU A 157 12.39 4.52 2.52
CA GLU A 157 13.71 4.80 3.10
C GLU A 157 14.86 4.14 2.31
N GLY A 158 14.53 3.31 1.32
CA GLY A 158 15.49 2.70 0.41
C GLY A 158 16.38 1.64 1.06
N MET A 159 15.98 1.07 2.21
CA MET A 159 16.66 -0.12 2.75
C MET A 159 16.43 -1.34 1.85
N PHE A 160 15.30 -1.37 1.15
CA PHE A 160 14.97 -2.38 0.14
C PHE A 160 14.57 -1.73 -1.20
N ASP A 161 15.46 -1.76 -2.20
CA ASP A 161 15.20 -1.25 -3.57
C ASP A 161 14.50 -2.30 -4.46
N VAL A 162 13.28 -2.68 -4.07
CA VAL A 162 12.51 -3.77 -4.67
C VAL A 162 11.01 -3.54 -4.52
N ASN A 163 10.21 -3.96 -5.51
CA ASN A 163 8.76 -4.07 -5.35
C ASN A 163 8.42 -5.38 -4.63
N PHE A 164 7.87 -5.30 -3.42
CA PHE A 164 7.59 -6.50 -2.62
C PHE A 164 6.60 -7.48 -3.29
N LEU A 165 5.76 -6.99 -4.21
CA LEU A 165 4.86 -7.84 -5.00
C LEU A 165 5.60 -8.77 -5.97
N ASP A 166 6.84 -8.46 -6.36
CA ASP A 166 7.62 -9.31 -7.26
C ASP A 166 8.21 -10.55 -6.56
N PHE A 167 8.37 -10.53 -5.22
CA PHE A 167 8.86 -11.68 -4.46
C PHE A 167 7.86 -12.82 -4.32
N LEU A 168 6.57 -12.53 -4.50
CA LEU A 168 5.51 -13.53 -4.38
C LEU A 168 5.39 -14.42 -5.62
N LYS A 169 6.01 -14.02 -6.73
CA LYS A 169 6.11 -14.81 -7.96
C LYS A 169 7.27 -15.81 -7.85
N LYS A 170 7.04 -16.93 -7.16
CA LYS A 170 7.90 -18.12 -7.20
C LYS A 170 7.16 -19.30 -7.81
#